data_AF-A0A366CTJ2-F1
#
_entry.id   AF-A0A366CTJ2-F1
#
_cell.length_a   1.000
_cell.length_b   1.000
_cell.length_c   1.000
_cell.angle_alpha   90.00
_cell.angle_beta   90.00
_cell.angle_gamma   90.00
#
_symmetry.space_group_name_H-M   'P 1'
#
loop_
_entity.id
_entity.type
_entity.pdbx_description
1 polymer ?
#
loop_
_entity_poly.entity_id
_entity_poly.type
_entity_poly.pdbx_seq_one_letter_code
_entity_poly.pdbx_strand_id
1 'polypeptide(L)'
;MTTAHDPKQGWLGRALLAPGRAVGHLAETLHHTFTSTEGLLVVAAGVAVLAAVGLARRWRRGRLSARARQITVLTPPEVDAKGALTFWAHLIGQLRPAWARTLLGQPHLGFEYTVTPEEGAAIRLWVPGAIPPGLIERAVASAWPGAHTDTLEPARPPLPTPVKGVRRVVAGGELRLGRHEGLPLSTDHSGDLVRQLITAADDLGPGHAVCVQILARPVTGRRVARATRSAASTRIRTGVAAGLLREALDLLTPGSSSARATRTATGAGTGRGTDRQTSLEYSAAARAAAAKARGAHWETVVRYAASIPIRTDPDEIDSPAEARAVARGRADALATTFGACTDHNYYRRRRRPLRLQRLIRQRRLGRGDVLSVPELATIAHLPTDDGLPGLQRAGARALSPAPEIPVGGEHTKPLGMSDTGTRRPVALKVSDARHHLHILGPTGVGKSTLLARTILDDAEAGRGVIVIDPKGDLVTDVLSRLPSRMGERVVLFDADASSAPPCVNPLDIGRIGRAGMDLAVDNLVTVFHRIF
;
A
#
# COMPACT_ATOMS: atom_id res chain seq x y z
N MET A 1 -48.58 -57.06 1.11
CA MET A 1 -47.18 -57.44 1.42
C MET A 1 -46.48 -56.23 2.01
N THR A 2 -46.33 -56.24 3.33
CA THR A 2 -45.60 -55.28 4.16
C THR A 2 -44.10 -55.50 3.97
N THR A 3 -43.41 -54.58 3.31
CA THR A 3 -41.94 -54.58 3.25
C THR A 3 -41.37 -53.91 4.50
N ALA A 4 -40.72 -54.74 5.32
CA ALA A 4 -39.98 -54.35 6.50
C ALA A 4 -39.01 -53.21 6.16
N HIS A 5 -39.11 -52.10 6.91
CA HIS A 5 -38.21 -50.97 6.80
C HIS A 5 -36.89 -51.32 7.52
N ASP A 6 -35.82 -51.47 6.75
CA ASP A 6 -34.47 -51.63 7.29
C ASP A 6 -33.96 -50.26 7.81
N PRO A 7 -33.74 -50.08 9.13
CA PRO A 7 -33.40 -48.79 9.73
C PRO A 7 -31.95 -48.34 9.46
N LYS A 8 -31.18 -49.07 8.63
CA LYS A 8 -29.78 -48.74 8.32
C LYS A 8 -29.57 -47.81 7.12
N GLN A 9 -30.62 -47.44 6.39
CA GLN A 9 -30.49 -46.57 5.22
C GLN A 9 -30.68 -45.09 5.59
N GLY A 10 -29.57 -44.34 5.65
CA GLY A 10 -29.58 -42.89 5.84
C GLY A 10 -30.42 -42.14 4.78
N TRP A 11 -30.80 -40.88 5.05
CA TRP A 11 -31.62 -40.05 4.15
C TRP A 11 -31.17 -40.06 2.68
N LEU A 12 -29.86 -40.10 2.43
CA LEU A 12 -29.26 -40.21 1.10
C LEU A 12 -29.62 -41.52 0.37
N GLY A 13 -29.68 -42.66 1.07
CA GLY A 13 -30.09 -43.94 0.47
C GLY A 13 -31.56 -43.95 0.07
N ARG A 14 -32.42 -43.33 0.90
CA ARG A 14 -33.86 -43.19 0.62
C ARG A 14 -34.15 -42.20 -0.52
N ALA A 15 -33.37 -41.12 -0.63
CA ALA A 15 -33.49 -40.15 -1.71
C ALA A 15 -33.06 -40.70 -3.07
N LEU A 16 -32.08 -41.61 -3.11
CA LEU A 16 -31.61 -42.25 -4.35
C LEU A 16 -32.55 -43.36 -4.84
N LEU A 17 -33.23 -44.06 -3.93
CA LEU A 17 -34.14 -45.17 -4.27
C LEU A 17 -35.59 -44.72 -4.56
N ALA A 18 -36.04 -43.60 -3.97
CA ALA A 18 -37.39 -43.07 -4.17
C ALA A 18 -37.44 -41.52 -4.05
N PRO A 19 -37.00 -40.78 -5.09
CA PRO A 19 -36.86 -39.32 -5.03
C PRO A 19 -38.18 -38.60 -4.74
N GLY A 20 -39.31 -39.08 -5.28
CA GLY A 20 -40.63 -38.45 -5.06
C GLY A 20 -41.10 -38.50 -3.60
N ARG A 21 -40.88 -39.62 -2.89
CA ARG A 21 -41.27 -39.76 -1.48
C ARG A 21 -40.33 -39.00 -0.54
N ALA A 22 -39.03 -38.97 -0.85
CA ALA A 22 -38.07 -38.18 -0.07
C ALA A 22 -38.34 -36.68 -0.18
N VAL A 23 -38.73 -36.18 -1.36
CA VAL A 23 -39.11 -34.78 -1.57
C VAL A 23 -40.44 -34.46 -0.89
N GLY A 24 -41.45 -35.34 -0.97
CA GLY A 24 -42.73 -35.17 -0.29
C GLY A 24 -42.58 -35.11 1.23
N HIS A 25 -41.79 -36.00 1.82
CA HIS A 25 -41.55 -36.02 3.26
C HIS A 25 -40.81 -34.77 3.73
N LEU A 26 -39.87 -34.24 2.94
CA LEU A 26 -39.13 -33.01 3.22
C LEU A 26 -40.04 -31.77 3.09
N ALA A 27 -40.97 -31.78 2.13
CA ALA A 27 -42.01 -30.74 1.99
C ALA A 27 -42.99 -30.75 3.17
N GLU A 28 -43.43 -31.92 3.63
CA GLU A 28 -44.27 -32.07 4.83
C GLU A 28 -43.53 -31.66 6.11
N THR A 29 -42.24 -32.01 6.24
CA THR A 29 -41.45 -31.58 7.41
C THR A 29 -41.26 -30.06 7.41
N LEU A 30 -40.98 -29.46 6.25
CA LEU A 30 -40.89 -28.01 6.13
C LEU A 30 -42.25 -27.35 6.42
N HIS A 31 -43.36 -27.89 5.90
CA HIS A 31 -44.69 -27.37 6.17
C HIS A 31 -45.02 -27.42 7.66
N HIS A 32 -44.77 -28.54 8.34
CA HIS A 32 -44.93 -28.67 9.80
C HIS A 32 -44.00 -27.73 10.61
N THR A 33 -42.78 -27.49 10.12
CA THR A 33 -41.85 -26.56 10.78
C THR A 33 -42.28 -25.10 10.60
N PHE A 34 -42.97 -24.76 9.51
CA PHE A 34 -43.49 -23.41 9.28
C PHE A 34 -44.88 -23.16 9.89
N THR A 35 -45.68 -24.21 10.14
CA THR A 35 -47.03 -24.08 10.73
C THR A 35 -47.07 -24.31 12.24
N SER A 36 -46.08 -24.99 12.83
CA SER A 36 -45.99 -25.17 14.28
C SER A 36 -45.40 -23.94 14.99
N THR A 37 -45.93 -23.61 16.16
CA THR A 37 -45.40 -22.53 17.03
C THR A 37 -43.94 -22.80 17.45
N GLU A 38 -43.58 -24.05 17.69
CA GLU A 38 -42.20 -24.46 18.00
C GLU A 38 -41.25 -24.29 16.80
N GLY A 39 -41.68 -24.65 15.59
CA GLY A 39 -40.89 -24.47 14.38
C GLY A 39 -40.67 -22.99 14.03
N LEU A 40 -41.69 -22.15 14.25
CA LEU A 40 -41.59 -20.69 14.16
C LEU A 40 -40.56 -20.12 15.16
N LEU A 41 -40.52 -20.62 16.40
CA LEU A 41 -39.52 -20.22 17.41
C LEU A 41 -38.09 -20.63 17.00
N VAL A 42 -37.91 -21.83 16.45
CA VAL A 42 -36.59 -22.29 15.95
C VAL A 42 -36.12 -21.45 14.77
N VAL A 43 -37.00 -21.14 13.82
CA VAL A 43 -36.69 -20.26 12.68
C VAL A 43 -36.37 -18.85 13.17
N ALA A 44 -37.16 -18.29 14.09
CA ALA A 44 -36.93 -16.98 14.67
C ALA A 44 -35.59 -16.92 15.43
N ALA A 45 -35.26 -17.94 16.23
CA ALA A 45 -33.97 -18.07 16.90
C ALA A 45 -32.82 -18.17 15.89
N GLY A 46 -32.97 -18.95 14.82
CA GLY A 46 -31.99 -19.05 13.75
C GLY A 46 -31.74 -17.71 13.05
N VAL A 47 -32.82 -16.97 12.73
CA VAL A 47 -32.73 -15.62 12.15
C VAL A 47 -32.08 -14.64 13.12
N ALA A 48 -32.43 -14.68 14.41
CA ALA A 48 -31.82 -13.84 15.44
C ALA A 48 -30.32 -14.12 15.58
N VAL A 49 -29.90 -15.39 15.57
CA VAL A 49 -28.48 -15.77 15.59
C VAL A 49 -27.75 -15.28 14.34
N LEU A 50 -28.34 -15.45 13.15
CA LEU A 50 -27.75 -14.95 11.89
C LEU A 50 -27.65 -13.41 11.88
N ALA A 51 -28.67 -12.72 12.39
CA ALA A 51 -28.68 -11.26 12.55
C ALA A 51 -27.61 -10.80 13.54
N ALA A 52 -27.50 -11.44 14.71
CA ALA A 52 -26.48 -11.15 15.71
C ALA A 52 -25.07 -11.41 15.17
N VAL A 53 -24.84 -12.51 14.45
CA VAL A 53 -23.57 -12.80 13.78
C VAL A 53 -23.28 -11.76 12.69
N GLY A 54 -24.30 -11.34 11.94
CA GLY A 54 -24.21 -10.27 10.94
C GLY A 54 -23.81 -8.93 11.54
N LEU A 55 -24.46 -8.53 12.64
CA LEU A 55 -24.21 -7.31 13.38
C LEU A 55 -22.82 -7.33 14.02
N ALA A 56 -22.45 -8.43 14.69
CA ALA A 56 -21.12 -8.62 15.26
C ALA A 56 -20.03 -8.53 14.18
N ARG A 57 -20.24 -9.16 13.01
CA ARG A 57 -19.31 -9.04 11.86
C ARG A 57 -19.24 -7.60 11.35
N ARG A 58 -20.34 -6.86 11.31
CA ARG A 58 -20.38 -5.45 10.88
C ARG A 58 -19.67 -4.53 11.87
N TRP A 59 -19.93 -4.71 13.17
CA TRP A 59 -19.27 -3.98 14.25
C TRP A 59 -17.77 -4.21 14.24
N ARG A 60 -17.32 -5.48 14.16
CA ARG A 60 -15.89 -5.81 14.06
C ARG A 60 -15.23 -5.17 12.84
N ARG A 61 -15.90 -5.17 11.68
CA ARG A 61 -15.39 -4.51 10.48
C ARG A 61 -15.24 -3.01 10.67
N GLY A 62 -16.23 -2.34 11.27
CA GLY A 62 -16.16 -0.92 11.57
C GLY A 62 -14.98 -0.60 12.49
N ARG A 63 -14.81 -1.40 13.55
CA ARG A 63 -13.70 -1.24 14.51
C ARG A 63 -12.33 -1.46 13.88
N LEU A 64 -12.18 -2.46 13.00
CA LEU A 64 -10.92 -2.73 12.31
C LEU A 64 -10.52 -1.66 11.29
N SER A 65 -11.44 -0.78 10.88
CA SER A 65 -11.16 0.34 9.98
C SER A 65 -11.22 1.71 10.67
N ALA A 66 -11.52 1.74 11.97
CA ALA A 66 -11.64 2.97 12.74
C ALA A 66 -10.26 3.63 12.97
N ARG A 67 -10.25 4.97 13.03
CA ARG A 67 -9.05 5.80 13.23
C ARG A 67 -7.88 5.37 12.34
N ALA A 68 -8.19 5.03 11.09
CA ALA A 68 -7.16 4.61 10.16
C ALA A 68 -6.36 5.82 9.68
N ARG A 69 -5.05 5.61 9.59
CA ARG A 69 -4.08 6.57 9.10
C ARG A 69 -3.54 6.16 7.74
N GLN A 70 -3.04 7.13 7.00
CA GLN A 70 -2.42 6.92 5.71
C GLN A 70 -0.97 7.37 5.81
N ILE A 71 -0.05 6.47 5.47
CA ILE A 71 1.38 6.76 5.44
C ILE A 71 1.78 6.80 3.96
N THR A 72 2.19 7.95 3.46
CA THR A 72 2.77 8.09 2.13
C THR A 72 4.26 7.79 2.22
N VAL A 73 4.74 6.83 1.42
CA VAL A 73 6.15 6.45 1.37
C VAL A 73 6.79 7.15 0.19
N LEU A 74 7.71 8.08 0.47
CA LEU A 74 8.56 8.71 -0.53
C LEU A 74 9.75 7.79 -0.80
N THR A 75 9.89 7.35 -2.03
CA THR A 75 10.87 6.32 -2.38
C THR A 75 12.29 6.88 -2.31
N PRO A 76 13.24 6.16 -1.68
CA PRO A 76 14.64 6.57 -1.67
C PRO A 76 15.24 6.57 -3.08
N PRO A 77 16.40 7.22 -3.29
CA PRO A 77 17.11 7.20 -4.57
C PRO A 77 17.42 5.77 -5.02
N GLU A 78 17.98 4.96 -4.12
CA GLU A 78 18.28 3.55 -4.34
C GLU A 78 17.34 2.68 -3.49
N VAL A 79 16.71 1.67 -4.10
CA VAL A 79 15.80 0.75 -3.43
C VAL A 79 16.37 -0.67 -3.47
N ASP A 80 16.60 -1.26 -2.29
CA ASP A 80 16.95 -2.68 -2.20
C ASP A 80 15.77 -3.55 -2.63
N ALA A 81 16.00 -4.42 -3.63
CA ALA A 81 15.04 -5.39 -4.12
C ALA A 81 14.53 -6.35 -3.03
N LYS A 82 15.35 -6.63 -2.00
CA LYS A 82 14.95 -7.47 -0.86
C LYS A 82 14.20 -6.69 0.23
N GLY A 83 14.15 -5.36 0.16
CA GLY A 83 13.49 -4.52 1.17
C GLY A 83 12.03 -4.92 1.40
N ALA A 84 11.30 -5.24 0.33
CA ALA A 84 9.91 -5.69 0.43
C ALA A 84 9.76 -7.04 1.16
N LEU A 85 10.69 -7.98 0.96
CA LEU A 85 10.70 -9.26 1.68
C LEU A 85 10.85 -9.01 3.18
N THR A 86 11.81 -8.16 3.56
CA THR A 86 12.08 -7.75 4.94
C THR A 86 10.86 -7.07 5.56
N PHE A 87 10.25 -6.12 4.84
CA PHE A 87 9.05 -5.40 5.27
C PHE A 87 7.91 -6.36 5.63
N TRP A 88 7.51 -7.22 4.68
CA TRP A 88 6.40 -8.14 4.89
C TRP A 88 6.72 -9.25 5.89
N ALA A 89 7.98 -9.68 6.00
CA ALA A 89 8.46 -10.64 7.01
C ALA A 89 8.32 -10.08 8.43
N HIS A 90 8.77 -8.84 8.66
CA HIS A 90 8.72 -8.20 9.98
C HIS A 90 7.29 -7.96 10.47
N LEU A 91 6.36 -7.66 9.56
CA LEU A 91 4.97 -7.35 9.93
C LEU A 91 4.12 -8.58 10.29
N ILE A 92 4.62 -9.80 10.12
CA ILE A 92 3.93 -11.01 10.59
C ILE A 92 3.76 -11.04 12.11
N GLY A 93 4.64 -10.36 12.86
CA GLY A 93 4.52 -10.19 14.30
C GLY A 93 3.20 -9.54 14.75
N GLN A 94 2.46 -8.90 13.83
CA GLN A 94 1.13 -8.34 14.07
C GLN A 94 0.01 -9.40 14.16
N LEU A 95 0.33 -10.68 14.04
CA LEU A 95 -0.63 -11.76 14.18
C LEU A 95 -1.16 -11.82 15.63
N ARG A 96 -2.46 -11.58 15.80
CA ARG A 96 -3.09 -11.60 17.12
C ARG A 96 -3.23 -13.02 17.67
N PRO A 97 -3.25 -13.20 19.00
CA PRO A 97 -3.54 -14.49 19.63
C PRO A 97 -4.93 -14.99 19.23
N ALA A 98 -5.14 -16.31 19.33
CA ALA A 98 -6.34 -16.96 18.81
C ALA A 98 -7.65 -16.37 19.36
N TRP A 99 -7.72 -16.10 20.66
CA TRP A 99 -8.89 -15.50 21.32
C TRP A 99 -9.18 -14.07 20.81
N ALA A 100 -8.15 -13.25 20.61
CA ALA A 100 -8.31 -11.88 20.12
C ALA A 100 -8.75 -11.87 18.66
N ARG A 101 -8.31 -12.84 17.85
CA ARG A 101 -8.78 -13.00 16.47
C ARG A 101 -10.24 -13.43 16.40
N THR A 102 -10.67 -14.32 17.28
CA THR A 102 -12.07 -14.79 17.32
C THR A 102 -13.03 -13.77 17.92
N LEU A 103 -12.57 -12.82 18.74
CA LEU A 103 -13.41 -11.76 19.31
C LEU A 103 -13.30 -10.44 18.55
N LEU A 104 -12.08 -9.94 18.33
CA LEU A 104 -11.80 -8.62 17.78
C LEU A 104 -11.42 -8.64 16.29
N GLY A 105 -11.14 -9.81 15.73
CA GLY A 105 -10.68 -9.97 14.36
C GLY A 105 -9.18 -9.68 14.19
N GLN A 106 -8.69 -9.88 12.97
CA GLN A 106 -7.32 -9.61 12.56
C GLN A 106 -7.27 -8.32 11.74
N PRO A 107 -6.49 -7.30 12.15
CA PRO A 107 -6.25 -6.11 11.34
C PRO A 107 -5.52 -6.47 10.04
N HIS A 108 -5.78 -5.67 9.01
CA HIS A 108 -5.15 -5.77 7.71
C HIS A 108 -4.52 -4.42 7.35
N LEU A 109 -3.51 -4.46 6.51
CA LEU A 109 -2.86 -3.30 5.91
C LEU A 109 -3.37 -3.14 4.47
N GLY A 110 -3.35 -1.91 3.95
CA GLY A 110 -3.55 -1.66 2.53
C GLY A 110 -2.29 -1.05 1.94
N PHE A 111 -1.70 -1.69 0.93
CA PHE A 111 -0.63 -1.14 0.12
C PHE A 111 -1.26 -0.61 -1.18
N GLU A 112 -1.14 0.68 -1.45
CA GLU A 112 -1.88 1.36 -2.49
C GLU A 112 -0.93 2.12 -3.43
N TYR A 113 -1.00 1.81 -4.72
CA TYR A 113 -0.40 2.59 -5.78
C TYR A 113 -1.48 3.52 -6.32
N THR A 114 -1.33 4.83 -6.10
CA THR A 114 -2.26 5.83 -6.63
C THR A 114 -1.52 6.73 -7.60
N VAL A 115 -2.09 6.94 -8.78
CA VAL A 115 -1.52 7.86 -9.77
C VAL A 115 -2.59 8.88 -10.14
N THR A 116 -2.25 10.16 -10.01
CA THR A 116 -3.05 11.28 -10.52
C THR A 116 -2.13 12.25 -11.27
N PRO A 117 -2.66 13.02 -12.24
CA PRO A 117 -1.86 14.02 -12.96
C PRO A 117 -1.27 15.10 -12.05
N GLU A 118 -1.96 15.44 -10.96
CA GLU A 118 -1.59 16.56 -10.09
C GLU A 118 -0.53 16.17 -9.04
N GLU A 119 -0.61 14.95 -8.49
CA GLU A 119 0.29 14.47 -7.44
C GLU A 119 1.37 13.50 -7.98
N GLY A 120 1.23 13.04 -9.21
CA GLY A 120 2.03 11.97 -9.80
C GLY A 120 1.70 10.60 -9.22
N ALA A 121 2.65 9.67 -9.31
CA ALA A 121 2.57 8.36 -8.71
C ALA A 121 3.00 8.41 -7.23
N ALA A 122 2.12 7.97 -6.34
CA ALA A 122 2.35 7.90 -4.91
C ALA A 122 2.12 6.48 -4.37
N ILE A 123 2.99 6.04 -3.48
CA ILE A 123 2.90 4.75 -2.78
C ILE A 123 2.40 5.01 -1.36
N ARG A 124 1.26 4.41 -1.01
CA ARG A 124 0.53 4.71 0.22
C ARG A 124 0.22 3.46 1.00
N LEU A 125 0.42 3.52 2.30
CA LEU A 125 0.08 2.48 3.25
C LEU A 125 -1.13 2.94 4.08
N TRP A 126 -2.25 2.26 3.92
CA TRP A 126 -3.39 2.38 4.82
C TRP A 126 -3.19 1.49 6.04
N VAL A 127 -3.21 2.11 7.22
CA VAL A 127 -2.96 1.46 8.49
C VAL A 127 -4.14 1.69 9.43
N PRO A 128 -4.84 0.65 9.89
CA PRO A 128 -5.94 0.82 10.84
C PRO A 128 -5.42 1.26 12.22
N GLY A 129 -6.22 2.04 12.96
CA GLY A 129 -5.86 2.53 14.30
C GLY A 129 -5.69 1.41 15.36
N ALA A 130 -6.03 0.17 14.99
CA ALA A 130 -5.73 -1.03 15.75
C ALA A 130 -4.22 -1.38 15.79
N ILE A 131 -3.40 -0.80 14.90
CA ILE A 131 -1.95 -0.96 14.84
C ILE A 131 -1.31 0.30 15.46
N PRO A 132 -0.39 0.16 16.43
CA PRO A 132 0.24 1.30 17.10
C PRO A 132 0.93 2.27 16.12
N PRO A 133 0.87 3.59 16.34
CA PRO A 133 1.61 4.58 15.54
C PRO A 133 3.12 4.34 15.60
N GLY A 134 3.82 4.71 14.52
CA GLY A 134 5.27 4.54 14.38
C GLY A 134 5.75 3.12 14.08
N LEU A 135 4.91 2.08 14.20
CA LEU A 135 5.32 0.69 13.92
C LEU A 135 5.57 0.45 12.44
N ILE A 136 4.67 0.93 11.58
CA ILE A 136 4.77 0.72 10.13
C ILE A 136 5.84 1.63 9.54
N GLU A 137 5.91 2.85 10.05
CA GLU A 137 6.89 3.88 9.72
C GLU A 137 8.33 3.36 9.99
N ARG A 138 8.55 2.74 11.16
CA ARG A 138 9.83 2.06 11.48
C ARG A 138 10.09 0.84 10.60
N ALA A 139 9.05 0.08 10.26
CA ALA A 139 9.19 -1.06 9.36
C ALA A 139 9.59 -0.62 7.94
N VAL A 140 9.02 0.48 7.43
CA VAL A 140 9.40 1.10 6.15
C VAL A 140 10.85 1.58 6.22
N ALA A 141 11.22 2.35 7.25
CA ALA A 141 12.59 2.87 7.40
C ALA A 141 13.64 1.76 7.54
N SER A 142 13.29 0.64 8.17
CA SER A 142 14.15 -0.54 8.28
C SER A 142 14.25 -1.34 6.97
N ALA A 143 13.16 -1.43 6.21
CA ALA A 143 13.11 -2.17 4.95
C ALA A 143 13.77 -1.42 3.79
N TRP A 144 13.64 -0.08 3.79
CA TRP A 144 14.16 0.81 2.76
C TRP A 144 14.87 1.99 3.43
N PRO A 145 16.16 1.83 3.77
CA PRO A 145 16.95 2.90 4.38
C PRO A 145 16.96 4.15 3.51
N GLY A 146 16.60 5.29 4.08
CA GLY A 146 16.50 6.57 3.35
C GLY A 146 15.12 6.88 2.76
N ALA A 147 14.16 5.96 2.87
CA ALA A 147 12.76 6.26 2.57
C ALA A 147 12.19 7.26 3.60
N HIS A 148 11.40 8.23 3.13
CA HIS A 148 10.67 9.14 4.01
C HIS A 148 9.21 8.70 4.11
N THR A 149 8.62 8.92 5.28
CA THR A 149 7.20 8.61 5.52
C THR A 149 6.47 9.84 6.02
N ASP A 150 5.46 10.29 5.27
CA ASP A 150 4.53 11.31 5.72
C ASP A 150 3.23 10.65 6.19
N THR A 151 2.78 10.98 7.41
CA THR A 151 1.61 10.35 8.03
C THR A 151 0.46 11.33 8.14
N LEU A 152 -0.65 10.98 7.49
CA LEU A 152 -1.88 11.75 7.47
C LEU A 152 -2.99 11.05 8.26
N GLU A 153 -3.62 11.79 9.18
CA GLU A 153 -4.78 11.35 9.97
C GLU A 153 -5.94 12.37 9.87
N PRO A 154 -7.16 11.95 9.45
CA PRO A 154 -7.59 10.61 9.05
C PRO A 154 -7.16 10.25 7.61
N ALA A 155 -7.08 8.95 7.31
CA ALA A 155 -6.76 8.44 5.97
C ALA A 155 -7.73 8.94 4.89
N ARG A 156 -7.20 9.45 3.76
CA ARG A 156 -8.00 9.88 2.61
C ARG A 156 -8.49 8.68 1.80
N PRO A 157 -9.61 8.80 1.05
CA PRO A 157 -9.98 7.83 0.04
C PRO A 157 -8.88 7.71 -1.04
N PRO A 158 -8.65 6.51 -1.61
CA PRO A 158 -7.58 6.31 -2.59
C PRO A 158 -7.94 6.81 -3.99
N LEU A 159 -9.21 7.12 -4.24
CA LEU A 159 -9.70 7.77 -5.45
C LEU A 159 -10.35 9.10 -5.05
N PRO A 160 -10.26 10.16 -5.87
CA PRO A 160 -10.82 11.46 -5.54
C PRO A 160 -12.33 11.38 -5.28
N THR A 161 -12.79 12.14 -4.30
CA THR A 161 -14.21 12.20 -3.95
C THR A 161 -14.99 13.01 -4.99
N PRO A 162 -16.28 12.69 -5.23
CA PRO A 162 -17.14 13.52 -6.08
C PRO A 162 -17.26 14.93 -5.50
N VAL A 163 -17.04 15.95 -6.33
CA VAL A 163 -17.27 17.36 -6.00
C VAL A 163 -18.65 17.77 -6.55
N LYS A 164 -19.30 18.77 -5.95
CA LYS A 164 -20.61 19.28 -6.40
C LYS A 164 -20.49 19.70 -7.88
N GLY A 165 -21.35 19.18 -8.75
CA GLY A 165 -21.32 19.45 -10.21
C GLY A 165 -20.39 18.55 -11.05
N VAL A 166 -19.69 17.57 -10.44
CA VAL A 166 -18.85 16.61 -11.17
C VAL A 166 -19.24 15.19 -10.78
N ARG A 167 -19.82 14.44 -11.72
CA ARG A 167 -20.04 13.00 -11.53
C ARG A 167 -18.75 12.25 -11.85
N ARG A 168 -18.56 11.07 -11.28
CA ARG A 168 -17.40 10.23 -11.57
C ARG A 168 -17.84 8.84 -11.99
N VAL A 169 -17.24 8.33 -13.05
CA VAL A 169 -17.30 6.92 -13.41
C VAL A 169 -16.13 6.20 -12.80
N VAL A 170 -16.37 5.01 -12.26
CA VAL A 170 -15.32 4.12 -11.76
C VAL A 170 -15.44 2.79 -12.47
N ALA A 171 -14.36 2.33 -13.08
CA ALA A 171 -14.26 1.01 -13.69
C ALA A 171 -13.07 0.23 -13.10
N GLY A 172 -13.20 -1.09 -13.04
CA GLY A 172 -12.15 -1.96 -12.52
C GLY A 172 -12.68 -3.27 -11.93
N GLY A 173 -11.88 -3.89 -11.08
CA GLY A 173 -12.20 -5.22 -10.55
C GLY A 173 -11.31 -5.67 -9.41
N GLU A 174 -11.48 -6.95 -9.05
CA GLU A 174 -10.61 -7.66 -8.12
C GLU A 174 -9.80 -8.70 -8.90
N LEU A 175 -8.52 -8.83 -8.61
CA LEU A 175 -7.68 -9.92 -9.11
C LEU A 175 -7.67 -11.05 -8.07
N ARG A 176 -7.96 -12.27 -8.51
CA ARG A 176 -8.00 -13.48 -7.69
C ARG A 176 -7.16 -14.57 -8.29
N LEU A 177 -6.59 -15.45 -7.48
CA LEU A 177 -5.87 -16.61 -7.99
C LEU A 177 -6.80 -17.49 -8.85
N GLY A 178 -6.32 -17.84 -10.05
CA GLY A 178 -7.04 -18.66 -11.02
C GLY A 178 -7.04 -20.13 -10.65
N ARG A 179 -5.96 -20.59 -10.02
CA ARG A 179 -5.80 -21.95 -9.50
C ARG A 179 -5.80 -21.96 -7.97
N HIS A 180 -5.69 -23.15 -7.40
CA HIS A 180 -5.68 -23.36 -5.96
C HIS A 180 -4.60 -22.53 -5.24
N GLU A 181 -4.94 -21.97 -4.07
CA GLU A 181 -4.09 -21.04 -3.29
C GLU A 181 -2.73 -21.65 -2.89
N GLY A 182 -2.60 -22.97 -2.88
CA GLY A 182 -1.35 -23.66 -2.55
C GLY A 182 -0.28 -23.60 -3.65
N LEU A 183 -0.65 -23.25 -4.88
CA LEU A 183 0.32 -23.07 -5.98
C LEU A 183 0.88 -21.65 -5.97
N PRO A 184 2.20 -21.48 -6.18
CA PRO A 184 2.84 -20.17 -6.15
C PRO A 184 2.61 -19.33 -7.42
N LEU A 185 2.68 -18.01 -7.24
CA LEU A 185 2.93 -17.03 -8.31
C LEU A 185 4.43 -16.96 -8.62
N SER A 186 4.78 -16.42 -9.79
CA SER A 186 6.18 -16.11 -10.11
C SER A 186 6.69 -15.04 -9.15
N THR A 187 7.88 -15.25 -8.60
CA THR A 187 8.62 -14.26 -7.80
C THR A 187 9.87 -13.74 -8.51
N ASP A 188 10.25 -14.40 -9.61
CA ASP A 188 11.44 -14.08 -10.40
C ASP A 188 10.97 -13.67 -11.80
N HIS A 189 10.82 -12.37 -12.00
CA HIS A 189 10.43 -11.80 -13.28
C HIS A 189 11.37 -10.66 -13.66
N SER A 190 11.76 -10.63 -14.94
CA SER A 190 12.84 -9.79 -15.48
C SER A 190 12.56 -8.28 -15.51
N GLY A 191 11.46 -7.81 -14.90
CA GLY A 191 11.11 -6.40 -14.84
C GLY A 191 10.33 -6.04 -13.58
N ASP A 192 10.34 -4.77 -13.22
CA ASP A 192 9.64 -4.25 -12.05
C ASP A 192 8.14 -4.05 -12.33
N LEU A 193 7.27 -4.76 -11.60
CA LEU A 193 5.82 -4.64 -11.71
C LEU A 193 5.35 -3.20 -11.39
N VAL A 194 5.98 -2.52 -10.44
CA VAL A 194 5.56 -1.17 -10.02
C VAL A 194 5.80 -0.17 -11.14
N ARG A 195 6.95 -0.28 -11.82
CA ARG A 195 7.22 0.46 -13.05
C ARG A 195 6.15 0.22 -14.11
N GLN A 196 5.82 -1.04 -14.40
CA GLN A 196 4.77 -1.36 -15.37
C GLN A 196 3.40 -0.78 -14.98
N LEU A 197 3.07 -0.76 -13.69
CA LEU A 197 1.84 -0.15 -13.17
C LEU A 197 1.81 1.36 -13.36
N ILE A 198 2.92 2.04 -13.09
CA ILE A 198 3.06 3.49 -13.25
C ILE A 198 3.01 3.86 -14.73
N THR A 199 3.75 3.14 -15.59
CA THR A 199 3.73 3.35 -17.04
C THR A 199 2.34 3.09 -17.65
N ALA A 200 1.61 2.08 -17.17
CA ALA A 200 0.22 1.85 -17.59
C ALA A 200 -0.73 3.01 -17.19
N ALA A 201 -0.28 3.90 -16.31
CA ALA A 201 -1.00 5.05 -15.79
C ALA A 201 -0.41 6.41 -16.22
N ASP A 202 0.56 6.45 -17.14
CA ASP A 202 1.35 7.66 -17.47
C ASP A 202 0.60 8.70 -18.35
N ASP A 203 -0.59 8.34 -18.85
CA ASP A 203 -1.39 9.15 -19.79
C ASP A 203 -2.79 9.43 -19.22
N LEU A 204 -2.83 10.12 -18.08
CA LEU A 204 -4.06 10.50 -17.39
C LEU A 204 -4.37 11.98 -17.66
N GLY A 205 -5.57 12.24 -18.18
CA GLY A 205 -6.10 13.59 -18.31
C GLY A 205 -6.43 14.23 -16.95
N PRO A 206 -6.60 15.56 -16.88
CA PRO A 206 -6.85 16.27 -15.62
C PRO A 206 -8.01 15.67 -14.82
N GLY A 207 -7.81 15.47 -13.51
CA GLY A 207 -8.80 14.83 -12.65
C GLY A 207 -9.02 13.33 -12.88
N HIS A 208 -8.36 12.68 -13.84
CA HIS A 208 -8.35 11.22 -13.88
C HIS A 208 -7.54 10.69 -12.70
N ALA A 209 -7.93 9.53 -12.17
CA ALA A 209 -7.20 8.90 -11.10
C ALA A 209 -7.24 7.39 -11.24
N VAL A 210 -6.12 6.73 -10.99
CA VAL A 210 -6.06 5.28 -10.91
C VAL A 210 -5.54 4.82 -9.55
N CYS A 211 -6.00 3.66 -9.13
CA CYS A 211 -5.58 3.03 -7.89
C CYS A 211 -5.45 1.52 -8.08
N VAL A 212 -4.30 0.97 -7.69
CA VAL A 212 -4.14 -0.44 -7.38
C VAL A 212 -4.01 -0.58 -5.86
N GLN A 213 -4.89 -1.39 -5.26
CA GLN A 213 -5.00 -1.59 -3.82
C GLN A 213 -4.75 -3.06 -3.49
N ILE A 214 -3.73 -3.32 -2.68
CA ILE A 214 -3.33 -4.63 -2.20
C ILE A 214 -3.59 -4.67 -0.70
N LEU A 215 -4.67 -5.33 -0.31
CA LEU A 215 -5.00 -5.50 1.10
C LEU A 215 -4.39 -6.79 1.61
N ALA A 216 -3.68 -6.75 2.73
CA ALA A 216 -3.00 -7.92 3.29
C ALA A 216 -3.22 -8.05 4.81
N ARG A 217 -3.52 -9.26 5.29
CA ARG A 217 -3.50 -9.59 6.74
C ARG A 217 -2.71 -10.85 7.04
N PRO A 218 -2.03 -10.94 8.19
CA PRO A 218 -1.25 -12.12 8.51
C PRO A 218 -2.17 -13.32 8.81
N VAL A 219 -1.71 -14.51 8.43
CA VAL A 219 -2.49 -15.75 8.46
C VAL A 219 -1.84 -16.78 9.38
N THR A 220 -2.65 -17.58 10.07
CA THR A 220 -2.15 -18.73 10.84
C THR A 220 -1.87 -19.95 10.00
N GLY A 221 -0.91 -20.77 10.46
CA GLY A 221 -0.58 -22.08 9.87
C GLY A 221 -1.78 -22.99 9.58
N ARG A 222 -2.86 -22.98 10.40
CA ARG A 222 -4.08 -23.76 10.10
C ARG A 222 -4.75 -23.39 8.77
N ARG A 223 -4.79 -22.10 8.41
CA ARG A 223 -5.37 -21.62 7.15
C ARG A 223 -4.43 -21.89 5.97
N VAL A 224 -3.12 -21.78 6.20
CA VAL A 224 -2.08 -22.21 5.24
C VAL A 224 -2.22 -23.69 4.94
N ALA A 225 -2.26 -24.55 5.97
CA ALA A 225 -2.46 -25.99 5.82
C ALA A 225 -3.76 -26.36 5.10
N ARG A 226 -4.84 -25.58 5.25
CA ARG A 226 -6.07 -25.77 4.43
C ARG A 226 -5.85 -25.35 2.98
N ALA A 227 -5.15 -24.23 2.77
CA ALA A 227 -4.81 -23.70 1.46
C ALA A 227 -3.75 -24.53 0.72
N THR A 228 -3.05 -25.46 1.38
CA THR A 228 -2.05 -26.33 0.74
C THR A 228 -2.52 -27.78 0.61
N ARG A 229 -3.36 -28.28 1.54
CA ARG A 229 -3.89 -29.67 1.53
C ARG A 229 -4.74 -30.04 0.31
N SER A 230 -5.45 -29.09 -0.27
CA SER A 230 -6.38 -29.35 -1.36
C SER A 230 -5.71 -29.76 -2.68
N ALA A 231 -4.38 -29.70 -2.80
CA ALA A 231 -3.65 -30.30 -3.93
C ALA A 231 -3.57 -31.85 -3.83
N ALA A 232 -3.45 -32.40 -2.62
CA ALA A 232 -3.27 -33.85 -2.42
C ALA A 232 -4.60 -34.60 -2.22
N SER A 233 -5.57 -34.02 -1.51
CA SER A 233 -6.82 -34.72 -1.17
C SER A 233 -7.86 -34.77 -2.29
N THR A 234 -7.79 -33.85 -3.26
CA THR A 234 -8.79 -33.76 -4.34
C THR A 234 -8.68 -34.96 -5.27
N ARG A 235 -7.46 -35.45 -5.56
CA ARG A 235 -7.27 -36.64 -6.42
C ARG A 235 -7.49 -37.98 -5.69
N ILE A 236 -7.30 -38.04 -4.36
CA ILE A 236 -7.67 -39.24 -3.59
C ILE A 236 -9.20 -39.40 -3.55
N ARG A 237 -9.95 -38.31 -3.31
CA ARG A 237 -11.42 -38.38 -3.29
C ARG A 237 -12.03 -38.54 -4.70
N THR A 238 -11.46 -37.91 -5.73
CA THR A 238 -11.95 -38.13 -7.11
C THR A 238 -11.47 -39.44 -7.71
N GLY A 239 -10.30 -39.96 -7.32
CA GLY A 239 -9.81 -41.28 -7.74
C GLY A 239 -10.59 -42.42 -7.09
N VAL A 240 -10.92 -42.30 -5.79
CA VAL A 240 -11.81 -43.24 -5.10
C VAL A 240 -13.25 -43.11 -5.61
N ALA A 241 -13.77 -41.90 -5.83
CA ALA A 241 -15.10 -41.72 -6.41
C ALA A 241 -15.20 -42.21 -7.86
N ALA A 242 -14.17 -42.01 -8.69
CA ALA A 242 -14.14 -42.53 -10.06
C ALA A 242 -13.94 -44.05 -10.11
N GLY A 243 -13.19 -44.63 -9.16
CA GLY A 243 -13.07 -46.08 -8.98
C GLY A 243 -14.41 -46.71 -8.57
N LEU A 244 -15.10 -46.10 -7.61
CA LEU A 244 -16.44 -46.53 -7.18
C LEU A 244 -17.51 -46.30 -8.26
N LEU A 245 -17.40 -45.23 -9.06
CA LEU A 245 -18.31 -44.99 -10.19
C LEU A 245 -18.06 -46.01 -11.31
N ARG A 246 -16.81 -46.43 -11.52
CA ARG A 246 -16.46 -47.50 -12.47
C ARG A 246 -16.95 -48.86 -11.98
N GLU A 247 -16.78 -49.19 -10.70
CA GLU A 247 -17.39 -50.39 -10.10
C GLU A 247 -18.92 -50.37 -10.17
N ALA A 248 -19.55 -49.21 -9.97
CA ALA A 248 -21.01 -49.07 -10.06
C ALA A 248 -21.51 -49.16 -11.52
N LEU A 249 -20.74 -48.64 -12.48
CA LEU A 249 -21.04 -48.78 -13.91
C LEU A 249 -20.85 -50.22 -14.38
N ASP A 250 -19.81 -50.91 -13.91
CA ASP A 250 -19.58 -52.34 -14.15
C ASP A 250 -20.69 -53.22 -13.53
N LEU A 251 -21.34 -52.76 -12.44
CA LEU A 251 -22.50 -53.42 -11.85
C LEU A 251 -23.81 -53.19 -12.63
N LEU A 252 -23.90 -52.10 -13.38
CA LEU A 252 -25.09 -51.68 -14.14
C LEU A 252 -25.10 -52.18 -15.59
N THR A 253 -23.96 -52.66 -16.11
CA THR A 253 -23.87 -53.29 -17.43
C THR A 253 -23.45 -54.76 -17.32
N PRO A 254 -24.38 -55.72 -17.26
CA PRO A 254 -24.05 -57.12 -17.43
C PRO A 254 -23.86 -57.41 -18.92
N GLY A 255 -22.61 -57.46 -19.40
CA GLY A 255 -22.34 -57.72 -20.81
C GLY A 255 -20.88 -57.97 -21.15
N SER A 256 -20.51 -59.24 -21.22
CA SER A 256 -19.29 -59.85 -21.77
C SER A 256 -17.99 -59.71 -20.96
N SER A 257 -17.75 -60.74 -20.15
CA SER A 257 -16.43 -61.08 -19.61
C SER A 257 -15.57 -61.75 -20.68
N SER A 258 -14.40 -61.17 -20.96
CA SER A 258 -13.20 -61.81 -21.53
C SER A 258 -12.05 -60.79 -21.34
N ALA A 259 -10.92 -61.04 -20.70
CA ALA A 259 -10.34 -62.22 -20.10
C ALA A 259 -9.42 -61.80 -18.94
N ARG A 260 -9.27 -62.70 -17.98
CA ARG A 260 -8.24 -62.66 -16.93
C ARG A 260 -6.87 -62.78 -17.60
N ALA A 261 -5.99 -61.80 -17.40
CA ALA A 261 -4.57 -61.90 -17.73
C ALA A 261 -3.71 -61.52 -16.51
N THR A 262 -3.47 -62.51 -15.66
CA THR A 262 -2.24 -62.59 -14.87
C THR A 262 -1.06 -62.67 -15.83
N ARG A 263 -0.29 -61.60 -16.01
CA ARG A 263 1.12 -61.70 -16.43
C ARG A 263 1.99 -60.62 -15.80
N THR A 264 2.99 -61.17 -15.14
CA THR A 264 4.33 -60.67 -14.79
C THR A 264 4.93 -59.61 -15.70
N ALA A 265 5.86 -58.86 -15.09
CA ALA A 265 6.72 -57.86 -15.70
C ALA A 265 7.34 -58.28 -17.06
N THR A 266 7.46 -57.27 -17.93
CA THR A 266 8.39 -57.04 -19.07
C THR A 266 7.65 -56.65 -20.35
N GLY A 267 8.04 -55.52 -20.95
CA GLY A 267 7.53 -55.05 -22.25
C GLY A 267 7.14 -53.57 -22.25
N ALA A 268 7.89 -52.75 -22.98
CA ALA A 268 7.72 -51.32 -23.18
C ALA A 268 7.01 -51.00 -24.52
N GLY A 269 6.40 -49.81 -24.60
CA GLY A 269 5.83 -49.19 -25.81
C GLY A 269 4.31 -49.38 -25.88
N THR A 270 3.44 -48.37 -25.94
CA THR A 270 3.50 -47.07 -26.63
C THR A 270 2.49 -46.07 -26.01
N GLY A 271 2.63 -45.78 -24.70
CA GLY A 271 1.82 -44.78 -23.99
C GLY A 271 2.57 -43.99 -22.90
N ARG A 272 3.91 -44.10 -22.84
CA ARG A 272 4.74 -43.63 -21.72
C ARG A 272 5.16 -42.15 -21.78
N GLY A 273 5.04 -41.48 -22.93
CA GLY A 273 5.51 -40.11 -23.12
C GLY A 273 4.70 -39.08 -22.33
N THR A 274 3.37 -39.13 -22.46
CA THR A 274 2.43 -38.23 -21.79
C THR A 274 2.33 -38.46 -20.28
N ASP A 275 2.45 -39.70 -19.81
CA ASP A 275 2.38 -40.05 -18.38
C ASP A 275 3.66 -39.63 -17.62
N ARG A 276 4.83 -39.69 -18.26
CA ARG A 276 6.09 -39.20 -17.65
C ARG A 276 6.11 -37.67 -17.55
N GLN A 277 5.65 -36.97 -18.58
CA GLN A 277 5.61 -35.51 -18.55
C GLN A 277 4.61 -34.99 -17.51
N THR A 278 3.40 -35.55 -17.48
CA THR A 278 2.37 -35.14 -16.50
C THR A 278 2.74 -35.50 -15.05
N SER A 279 3.42 -36.62 -14.83
CA SER A 279 3.96 -36.96 -13.49
C SER A 279 5.11 -36.05 -13.07
N LEU A 280 5.99 -35.65 -13.99
CA LEU A 280 7.05 -34.66 -13.73
C LEU A 280 6.46 -33.28 -13.39
N GLU A 281 5.50 -32.79 -14.18
CA GLU A 281 4.79 -31.53 -13.93
C GLU A 281 4.07 -31.54 -12.58
N TYR A 282 3.41 -32.65 -12.24
CA TYR A 282 2.78 -32.82 -10.93
C TYR A 282 3.79 -32.81 -9.79
N SER A 283 4.94 -33.48 -9.96
CA SER A 283 6.02 -33.47 -8.98
C SER A 283 6.60 -32.06 -8.79
N ALA A 284 6.71 -31.27 -9.87
CA ALA A 284 7.17 -29.90 -9.84
C ALA A 284 6.17 -29.00 -9.10
N ALA A 285 4.89 -29.09 -9.45
CA ALA A 285 3.83 -28.35 -8.77
C ALA A 285 3.71 -28.71 -7.28
N ALA A 286 3.88 -29.99 -6.92
CA ALA A 286 3.89 -30.43 -5.54
C ALA A 286 5.10 -29.88 -4.76
N ARG A 287 6.29 -29.90 -5.36
CA ARG A 287 7.50 -29.28 -4.78
C ARG A 287 7.34 -27.77 -4.60
N ALA A 288 6.82 -27.08 -5.62
CA ALA A 288 6.54 -25.65 -5.57
C ALA A 288 5.51 -25.30 -4.48
N ALA A 289 4.44 -26.08 -4.36
CA ALA A 289 3.45 -25.93 -3.29
C ALA A 289 4.04 -26.21 -1.89
N ALA A 290 4.89 -27.21 -1.76
CA ALA A 290 5.59 -27.52 -0.52
C ALA A 290 6.58 -26.41 -0.12
N ALA A 291 7.28 -25.82 -1.09
CA ALA A 291 8.14 -24.66 -0.86
C ALA A 291 7.31 -23.45 -0.42
N LYS A 292 6.23 -23.13 -1.14
CA LYS A 292 5.28 -22.06 -0.77
C LYS A 292 4.70 -22.26 0.63
N ALA A 293 4.44 -23.50 1.06
CA ALA A 293 3.88 -23.77 2.38
C ALA A 293 4.82 -23.40 3.56
N ARG A 294 6.11 -23.21 3.30
CA ARG A 294 7.11 -22.83 4.31
C ARG A 294 7.06 -21.32 4.58
N GLY A 295 7.52 -20.94 5.77
CA GLY A 295 7.54 -19.55 6.19
C GLY A 295 6.16 -19.00 6.50
N ALA A 296 6.03 -17.68 6.40
CA ALA A 296 4.83 -16.97 6.80
C ALA A 296 3.98 -16.53 5.61
N HIS A 297 2.69 -16.36 5.87
CA HIS A 297 1.68 -16.13 4.84
C HIS A 297 0.75 -15.00 5.19
N TRP A 298 0.27 -14.37 4.14
CA TRP A 298 -0.66 -13.27 4.16
C TRP A 298 -1.91 -13.67 3.36
N GLU A 299 -3.07 -13.25 3.85
CA GLU A 299 -4.31 -13.33 3.10
C GLU A 299 -4.49 -12.00 2.40
N THR A 300 -4.57 -12.03 1.08
CA THR A 300 -4.45 -10.86 0.23
C THR A 300 -5.67 -10.70 -0.67
N VAL A 301 -6.00 -9.45 -0.99
CA VAL A 301 -6.94 -9.09 -2.05
C VAL A 301 -6.35 -7.95 -2.84
N VAL A 302 -6.18 -8.18 -4.14
CA VAL A 302 -5.73 -7.16 -5.09
C VAL A 302 -6.95 -6.57 -5.78
N ARG A 303 -7.04 -5.25 -5.81
CA ARG A 303 -8.07 -4.49 -6.52
C ARG A 303 -7.41 -3.45 -7.40
N TYR A 304 -8.05 -3.14 -8.50
CA TYR A 304 -7.63 -2.08 -9.39
C TYR A 304 -8.86 -1.30 -9.82
N ALA A 305 -8.71 0.01 -9.95
CA ALA A 305 -9.75 0.87 -10.50
C ALA A 305 -9.16 2.12 -11.16
N ALA A 306 -9.88 2.59 -12.18
CA ALA A 306 -9.71 3.90 -12.76
C ALA A 306 -10.98 4.72 -12.52
N SER A 307 -10.82 6.00 -12.20
CA SER A 307 -11.89 6.95 -11.98
C SER A 307 -11.74 8.17 -12.87
N ILE A 308 -12.78 8.44 -13.65
CA ILE A 308 -12.83 9.52 -14.64
C ILE A 308 -13.97 10.48 -14.27
N PRO A 309 -13.72 11.81 -14.19
CA PRO A 309 -14.76 12.80 -14.00
C PRO A 309 -15.63 12.93 -15.26
N ILE A 310 -16.90 13.24 -15.06
CA ILE A 310 -17.86 13.64 -16.07
C ILE A 310 -18.36 15.00 -15.62
N ARG A 311 -18.04 16.04 -16.39
CA ARG A 311 -18.59 17.38 -16.18
C ARG A 311 -20.07 17.35 -16.54
N THR A 312 -20.90 18.00 -15.71
CA THR A 312 -22.35 18.10 -15.96
C THR A 312 -22.73 19.52 -16.37
N ASP A 313 -21.83 20.22 -17.08
CA ASP A 313 -22.12 21.54 -17.65
C ASP A 313 -23.02 21.34 -18.89
N PRO A 314 -24.10 22.13 -19.09
CA PRO A 314 -24.98 22.02 -20.26
C PRO A 314 -24.31 22.10 -21.63
N ASP A 315 -23.16 22.76 -21.77
CA ASP A 315 -22.52 23.03 -23.07
C ASP A 315 -21.41 22.02 -23.47
N GLU A 316 -20.87 21.25 -22.51
CA GLU A 316 -19.89 20.16 -22.74
C GLU A 316 -20.42 18.85 -22.15
N ILE A 317 -21.32 18.17 -22.88
CA ILE A 317 -21.81 16.85 -22.46
C ILE A 317 -20.77 15.79 -22.82
N ASP A 318 -19.86 15.51 -21.88
CA ASP A 318 -19.06 14.27 -21.94
C ASP A 318 -20.00 13.07 -21.95
N SER A 319 -19.95 12.25 -23.02
CA SER A 319 -20.76 11.05 -23.12
C SER A 319 -20.43 10.09 -21.97
N PRO A 320 -21.40 9.72 -21.10
CA PRO A 320 -21.14 8.77 -20.02
C PRO A 320 -20.73 7.37 -20.51
N ALA A 321 -20.94 7.06 -21.79
CA ALA A 321 -20.48 5.82 -22.40
C ALA A 321 -18.98 5.88 -22.70
N GLU A 322 -18.49 7.01 -23.21
CA GLU A 322 -17.08 7.25 -23.53
C GLU A 322 -16.22 7.28 -22.27
N ALA A 323 -16.62 8.05 -21.25
CA ALA A 323 -15.94 8.06 -19.95
C ALA A 323 -15.86 6.66 -19.32
N ARG A 324 -16.88 5.81 -19.53
CA ARG A 324 -16.85 4.38 -19.11
C ARG A 324 -15.89 3.54 -19.96
N ALA A 325 -15.81 3.79 -21.26
CA ALA A 325 -14.87 3.09 -22.15
C ALA A 325 -13.42 3.40 -21.76
N VAL A 326 -13.09 4.68 -21.59
CA VAL A 326 -11.75 5.13 -21.15
C VAL A 326 -11.42 4.55 -19.76
N ALA A 327 -12.36 4.62 -18.80
CA ALA A 327 -12.12 4.08 -17.46
C ALA A 327 -11.89 2.57 -17.49
N ARG A 328 -12.62 1.83 -18.34
CA ARG A 328 -12.41 0.38 -18.52
C ARG A 328 -11.06 0.10 -19.16
N GLY A 329 -10.69 0.83 -20.22
CA GLY A 329 -9.39 0.68 -20.91
C GLY A 329 -8.22 0.85 -19.93
N ARG A 330 -8.22 1.94 -19.15
CA ARG A 330 -7.19 2.20 -18.13
C ARG A 330 -7.17 1.12 -17.03
N ALA A 331 -8.33 0.73 -16.53
CA ALA A 331 -8.41 -0.33 -15.54
C ALA A 331 -7.94 -1.69 -16.10
N ASP A 332 -8.26 -1.99 -17.34
CA ASP A 332 -7.86 -3.24 -17.99
C ASP A 332 -6.35 -3.26 -18.29
N ALA A 333 -5.72 -2.12 -18.58
CA ALA A 333 -4.27 -1.98 -18.70
C ALA A 333 -3.56 -2.32 -17.37
N LEU A 334 -4.02 -1.75 -16.25
CA LEU A 334 -3.47 -2.05 -14.91
C LEU A 334 -3.56 -3.55 -14.60
N ALA A 335 -4.68 -4.18 -14.91
CA ALA A 335 -4.86 -5.60 -14.65
C ALA A 335 -4.02 -6.51 -15.55
N THR A 336 -3.48 -6.02 -16.68
CA THR A 336 -2.61 -6.79 -17.57
C THR A 336 -1.19 -6.90 -17.02
N THR A 337 -0.71 -5.89 -16.30
CA THR A 337 0.63 -5.89 -15.67
C THR A 337 0.84 -7.08 -14.73
N PHE A 338 -0.20 -7.48 -13.99
CA PHE A 338 -0.19 -8.67 -13.12
C PHE A 338 -0.03 -10.00 -13.86
N GLY A 339 -0.07 -9.99 -15.19
CA GLY A 339 0.33 -11.13 -16.02
C GLY A 339 1.80 -11.53 -15.82
N ALA A 340 2.67 -10.58 -15.48
CA ALA A 340 4.09 -10.83 -15.19
C ALA A 340 4.32 -11.76 -13.98
N CYS A 341 3.35 -11.86 -13.07
CA CYS A 341 3.44 -12.74 -11.90
C CYS A 341 2.95 -14.19 -12.18
N THR A 342 2.74 -14.56 -13.43
CA THR A 342 2.22 -15.88 -13.81
C THR A 342 3.29 -16.96 -13.77
N ASP A 343 3.00 -18.06 -13.10
CA ASP A 343 3.80 -19.29 -13.09
C ASP A 343 2.89 -20.50 -12.84
N HIS A 344 3.06 -21.23 -11.73
CA HIS A 344 2.17 -22.33 -11.35
C HIS A 344 0.73 -21.86 -11.08
N ASN A 345 0.58 -20.57 -10.73
CA ASN A 345 -0.67 -19.86 -10.56
C ASN A 345 -0.68 -18.54 -11.35
N TYR A 346 -1.85 -17.94 -11.53
CA TYR A 346 -2.02 -16.70 -12.27
C TYR A 346 -3.22 -15.91 -11.72
N TYR A 347 -3.28 -14.61 -12.01
CA TYR A 347 -4.42 -13.78 -11.64
C TYR A 347 -5.55 -13.85 -12.67
N ARG A 348 -6.78 -14.05 -12.19
CA ARG A 348 -8.02 -13.95 -12.94
C ARG A 348 -8.80 -12.72 -12.50
N ARG A 349 -9.30 -11.95 -13.47
CA ARG A 349 -10.15 -10.78 -13.24
C ARG A 349 -11.54 -11.19 -12.76
N ARG A 350 -12.01 -10.60 -11.67
CA ARG A 350 -13.40 -10.67 -11.20
C ARG A 350 -14.00 -9.27 -11.17
N ARG A 351 -14.99 -9.03 -12.04
CA ARG A 351 -15.69 -7.75 -12.11
C ARG A 351 -16.68 -7.61 -10.95
N ARG A 352 -16.68 -6.44 -10.28
CA ARG A 352 -17.59 -6.10 -9.16
C ARG A 352 -18.19 -4.68 -9.34
N PRO A 353 -18.83 -4.38 -10.47
CA PRO A 353 -19.11 -3.00 -10.89
C PRO A 353 -19.93 -2.21 -9.85
N LEU A 354 -20.95 -2.83 -9.26
CA LEU A 354 -21.87 -2.14 -8.32
C LEU A 354 -21.28 -1.85 -6.93
N ARG A 355 -20.19 -2.53 -6.55
CA ARG A 355 -19.63 -2.44 -5.20
C ARG A 355 -18.17 -1.97 -5.17
N LEU A 356 -17.51 -1.89 -6.32
CA LEU A 356 -16.07 -1.61 -6.41
C LEU A 356 -15.69 -0.30 -5.72
N GLN A 357 -16.37 0.80 -6.06
CA GLN A 357 -16.10 2.11 -5.46
C GLN A 357 -16.22 2.08 -3.94
N ARG A 358 -17.25 1.42 -3.41
CA ARG A 358 -17.43 1.24 -1.97
C ARG A 358 -16.33 0.36 -1.36
N LEU A 359 -15.94 -0.73 -2.02
CA LEU A 359 -14.94 -1.66 -1.52
C LEU A 359 -13.54 -1.04 -1.46
N ILE A 360 -13.16 -0.30 -2.51
CA ILE A 360 -11.89 0.43 -2.59
C ILE A 360 -11.87 1.53 -1.53
N ARG A 361 -12.91 2.36 -1.43
CA ARG A 361 -13.01 3.42 -0.42
C ARG A 361 -12.95 2.89 1.01
N GLN A 362 -13.61 1.75 1.27
CA GLN A 362 -13.64 1.14 2.62
C GLN A 362 -12.43 0.24 2.91
N ARG A 363 -11.56 0.01 1.92
CA ARG A 363 -10.38 -0.89 2.04
C ARG A 363 -10.76 -2.23 2.66
N ARG A 364 -11.89 -2.80 2.25
CA ARG A 364 -12.45 -3.98 2.93
C ARG A 364 -11.80 -5.25 2.39
N LEU A 365 -11.02 -5.98 3.18
CA LEU A 365 -10.36 -7.21 2.71
C LEU A 365 -11.37 -8.35 2.47
N GLY A 366 -12.19 -8.71 3.46
CA GLY A 366 -13.14 -9.81 3.31
C GLY A 366 -12.46 -11.19 3.32
N ARG A 367 -12.71 -12.01 2.28
CA ARG A 367 -12.03 -13.30 2.04
C ARG A 367 -11.01 -13.07 0.93
N GLY A 368 -9.74 -13.31 1.21
CA GLY A 368 -8.62 -13.18 0.26
C GLY A 368 -8.05 -14.51 -0.18
N ASP A 369 -7.00 -14.43 -1.00
CA ASP A 369 -6.17 -15.55 -1.42
C ASP A 369 -4.93 -15.64 -0.50
N VAL A 370 -4.31 -16.81 -0.37
CA VAL A 370 -3.13 -16.97 0.52
C VAL A 370 -1.86 -16.86 -0.31
N LEU A 371 -1.05 -15.85 0.02
CA LEU A 371 0.27 -15.61 -0.57
C LEU A 371 1.35 -15.78 0.50
N SER A 372 2.49 -16.33 0.10
CA SER A 372 3.72 -16.31 0.88
C SER A 372 4.33 -14.90 0.89
N VAL A 373 5.26 -14.64 1.80
CA VAL A 373 6.00 -13.35 1.85
C VAL A 373 6.66 -13.02 0.51
N PRO A 374 7.37 -13.94 -0.17
CA PRO A 374 7.93 -13.67 -1.50
C PRO A 374 6.89 -13.21 -2.52
N GLU A 375 5.78 -13.95 -2.66
CA GLU A 375 4.74 -13.60 -3.63
C GLU A 375 4.05 -12.25 -3.32
N LEU A 376 3.90 -11.90 -2.04
CA LEU A 376 3.35 -10.59 -1.66
C LEU A 376 4.37 -9.48 -1.90
N ALA A 377 5.65 -9.70 -1.60
CA ALA A 377 6.72 -8.74 -1.83
C ALA A 377 6.86 -8.41 -3.32
N THR A 378 6.64 -9.38 -4.21
CA THR A 378 6.65 -9.19 -5.67
C THR A 378 5.58 -8.23 -6.19
N ILE A 379 4.42 -8.17 -5.54
CA ILE A 379 3.31 -7.30 -5.98
C ILE A 379 3.19 -6.00 -5.17
N ALA A 380 3.83 -5.94 -3.99
CA ALA A 380 3.71 -4.85 -3.03
C ALA A 380 5.09 -4.44 -2.50
N HIS A 381 5.85 -3.75 -3.35
CA HIS A 381 7.18 -3.20 -3.10
C HIS A 381 7.32 -1.75 -3.57
N LEU A 382 8.45 -1.13 -3.24
CA LEU A 382 8.91 0.12 -3.84
C LEU A 382 9.67 -0.20 -5.14
N PRO A 383 9.59 0.65 -6.17
CA PRO A 383 10.22 0.37 -7.45
C PRO A 383 11.75 0.34 -7.32
N THR A 384 12.38 -0.66 -7.94
CA THR A 384 13.84 -0.85 -7.90
C THR A 384 14.57 -0.08 -8.98
N ASP A 385 13.88 0.24 -10.07
CA ASP A 385 14.47 0.96 -11.21
C ASP A 385 14.57 2.47 -10.93
N ASP A 386 15.71 3.05 -11.26
CA ASP A 386 15.95 4.49 -11.18
C ASP A 386 15.19 5.25 -12.27
N GLY A 387 14.86 6.51 -11.99
CA GLY A 387 14.41 7.44 -13.03
C GLY A 387 12.94 7.34 -13.47
N LEU A 388 12.06 6.66 -12.72
CA LEU A 388 10.61 6.72 -12.98
C LEU A 388 10.07 8.16 -12.92
N PRO A 389 9.62 8.74 -14.04
CA PRO A 389 9.05 10.09 -14.06
C PRO A 389 7.73 10.11 -13.27
N GLY A 390 7.46 11.23 -12.59
CA GLY A 390 6.22 11.43 -11.84
C GLY A 390 6.09 10.65 -10.53
N LEU A 391 7.05 9.78 -10.16
CA LEU A 391 7.07 9.12 -8.86
C LEU A 391 7.51 10.09 -7.75
N GLN A 392 6.75 10.13 -6.64
CA GLN A 392 7.14 10.90 -5.47
C GLN A 392 8.37 10.28 -4.79
N ARG A 393 9.53 10.92 -4.98
CA ARG A 393 10.81 10.50 -4.41
C ARG A 393 11.18 11.33 -3.18
N ALA A 394 11.95 10.71 -2.29
CA ALA A 394 12.72 11.41 -1.28
C ALA A 394 13.77 12.29 -1.97
N GLY A 395 13.80 13.59 -1.68
CA GLY A 395 14.76 14.53 -2.30
C GLY A 395 16.22 14.25 -1.94
N ALA A 396 16.47 13.64 -0.76
CA ALA A 396 17.79 13.19 -0.32
C ALA A 396 17.66 11.94 0.56
N ARG A 397 18.73 11.15 0.68
CA ARG A 397 18.77 10.00 1.61
C ARG A 397 18.56 10.50 3.04
N ALA A 398 17.46 10.08 3.62
CA ALA A 398 17.05 10.44 4.95
C ALA A 398 17.93 9.77 6.02
N LEU A 399 18.64 10.56 6.83
CA LEU A 399 19.39 10.06 7.98
C LEU A 399 18.78 10.62 9.26
N SER A 400 18.58 9.75 10.25
CA SER A 400 18.18 10.19 11.58
C SER A 400 19.29 11.08 12.17
N PRO A 401 18.96 12.25 12.73
CA PRO A 401 19.97 13.10 13.34
C PRO A 401 20.70 12.35 14.46
N ALA A 402 22.04 12.29 14.39
CA ALA A 402 22.86 11.65 15.42
C ALA A 402 22.54 12.23 16.80
N PRO A 403 22.62 11.44 17.90
CA PRO A 403 22.29 11.92 19.25
C PRO A 403 23.05 13.17 19.68
N GLU A 404 24.26 13.38 19.14
CA GLU A 404 25.13 14.53 19.40
C GLU A 404 24.63 15.85 18.77
N ILE A 405 23.74 15.77 17.77
CA ILE A 405 23.14 16.96 17.15
C ILE A 405 22.20 17.60 18.18
N PRO A 406 22.37 18.89 18.51
CA PRO A 406 21.63 19.52 19.59
C PRO A 406 20.15 19.71 19.25
N VAL A 407 19.30 19.64 20.27
CA VAL A 407 17.85 19.92 20.19
C VAL A 407 17.49 21.39 20.45
N GLY A 408 18.47 22.19 20.88
CA GLY A 408 18.28 23.58 21.30
C GLY A 408 19.24 23.95 22.42
N GLY A 409 19.05 25.14 22.99
CA GLY A 409 19.89 25.71 24.05
C GLY A 409 20.53 27.04 23.65
N GLU A 410 21.11 27.71 24.64
CA GLU A 410 21.64 29.09 24.52
C GLU A 410 22.71 29.24 23.42
N HIS A 411 23.55 28.23 23.23
CA HIS A 411 24.64 28.23 22.24
C HIS A 411 24.29 27.44 20.97
N THR A 412 23.01 27.47 20.57
CA THR A 412 22.52 26.78 19.38
C THR A 412 21.65 27.68 18.52
N LYS A 413 21.60 27.40 17.23
CA LYS A 413 20.74 28.03 16.23
C LYS A 413 19.71 27.00 15.75
N PRO A 414 18.43 27.14 16.10
CA PRO A 414 17.38 26.23 15.66
C PRO A 414 17.31 26.14 14.13
N LEU A 415 17.23 24.93 13.58
CA LEU A 415 17.06 24.71 12.14
C LEU A 415 15.66 24.19 11.81
N GLY A 416 15.10 23.34 12.66
CA GLY A 416 13.77 22.78 12.44
C GLY A 416 13.50 21.52 13.24
N MET A 417 12.65 20.65 12.71
CA MET A 417 12.29 19.36 13.29
C MET A 417 12.75 18.25 12.36
N SER A 418 13.25 17.15 12.92
CA SER A 418 13.55 15.95 12.14
C SER A 418 12.26 15.34 11.58
N ASP A 419 12.29 15.02 10.29
CA ASP A 419 11.27 14.25 9.56
C ASP A 419 11.56 12.73 9.59
N THR A 420 12.76 12.36 10.05
CA THR A 420 13.22 10.98 10.20
C THR A 420 13.22 10.51 11.64
N GLY A 421 12.91 9.22 11.83
CA GLY A 421 12.97 8.55 13.13
C GLY A 421 11.95 9.12 14.13
N THR A 422 12.41 9.45 15.33
CA THR A 422 11.59 10.16 16.32
C THR A 422 11.68 11.65 16.04
N ARG A 423 10.54 12.27 15.70
CA ARG A 423 10.44 13.71 15.45
C ARG A 423 11.01 14.48 16.64
N ARG A 424 12.16 15.13 16.45
CA ARG A 424 12.83 15.93 17.47
C ARG A 424 13.34 17.25 16.89
N PRO A 425 13.50 18.31 17.69
CA PRO A 425 14.15 19.52 17.25
C PRO A 425 15.60 19.24 16.78
N VAL A 426 16.03 19.99 15.78
CA VAL A 426 17.39 19.98 15.24
C VAL A 426 17.90 21.41 15.26
N ALA A 427 19.08 21.60 15.83
CA ALA A 427 19.78 22.87 15.89
C ALA A 427 21.25 22.73 15.47
N LEU A 428 21.85 23.83 15.04
CA LEU A 428 23.27 23.96 14.75
C LEU A 428 23.98 24.56 15.97
N LYS A 429 25.14 24.05 16.38
CA LYS A 429 25.92 24.72 17.44
C LYS A 429 26.44 26.05 16.93
N VAL A 430 26.48 27.07 17.78
CA VAL A 430 27.05 28.37 17.40
C VAL A 430 28.54 28.25 17.05
N SER A 431 29.27 27.32 17.67
CA SER A 431 30.65 26.97 17.28
C SER A 431 30.73 26.50 15.83
N ASP A 432 29.82 25.62 15.44
CA ASP A 432 29.83 24.97 14.13
C ASP A 432 29.41 25.97 13.04
N ALA A 433 28.50 26.89 13.37
CA ALA A 433 28.10 27.99 12.49
C ALA A 433 29.27 28.92 12.09
N ARG A 434 30.39 28.92 12.83
CA ARG A 434 31.60 29.67 12.48
C ARG A 434 32.32 29.08 11.26
N HIS A 435 32.02 27.84 10.89
CA HIS A 435 32.52 27.18 9.67
C HIS A 435 31.64 27.46 8.44
N HIS A 436 30.79 28.49 8.53
CA HIS A 436 29.85 28.93 7.50
C HIS A 436 28.70 27.95 7.24
N LEU A 437 27.59 28.47 6.72
CA LEU A 437 26.41 27.70 6.35
C LEU A 437 26.09 27.98 4.88
N HIS A 438 26.08 26.93 4.06
CA HIS A 438 25.72 27.03 2.64
C HIS A 438 24.29 26.51 2.43
N ILE A 439 23.37 27.38 2.02
CA ILE A 439 21.96 27.04 1.81
C ILE A 439 21.65 27.08 0.31
N LEU A 440 21.46 25.91 -0.29
CA LEU A 440 21.14 25.73 -1.71
C LEU A 440 19.68 25.37 -1.91
N GLY A 441 19.08 25.89 -2.97
CA GLY A 441 17.71 25.55 -3.36
C GLY A 441 17.17 26.50 -4.43
N PRO A 442 16.31 26.00 -5.35
CA PRO A 442 15.68 26.82 -6.38
C PRO A 442 14.73 27.86 -5.76
N THR A 443 14.25 28.79 -6.58
CA THR A 443 13.26 29.79 -6.12
C THR A 443 12.00 29.11 -5.61
N GLY A 444 11.45 29.62 -4.50
CA GLY A 444 10.16 29.14 -3.94
C GLY A 444 10.24 27.99 -2.95
N VAL A 445 11.43 27.41 -2.67
CA VAL A 445 11.57 26.29 -1.71
C VAL A 445 11.68 26.72 -0.24
N GLY A 446 11.59 28.02 0.04
CA GLY A 446 11.64 28.55 1.41
C GLY A 446 13.03 28.96 1.93
N LYS A 447 14.01 29.14 1.05
CA LYS A 447 15.37 29.59 1.43
C LYS A 447 15.37 30.94 2.18
N SER A 448 14.65 31.94 1.66
CA SER A 448 14.50 33.25 2.32
C SER A 448 13.79 33.12 3.65
N THR A 449 12.79 32.23 3.76
CA THR A 449 12.07 31.94 5.02
C THR A 449 13.02 31.37 6.08
N LEU A 450 13.89 30.42 5.71
CA LEU A 450 14.88 29.85 6.62
C LEU A 450 15.90 30.89 7.09
N LEU A 451 16.39 31.72 6.17
CA LEU A 451 17.29 32.83 6.50
C LEU A 451 16.62 33.83 7.45
N ALA A 452 15.42 34.31 7.13
CA ALA A 452 14.66 35.22 7.97
C ALA A 452 14.48 34.67 9.39
N ARG A 453 14.13 33.38 9.52
CA ARG A 453 14.00 32.71 10.81
C ARG A 453 15.31 32.72 11.59
N THR A 454 16.41 32.35 10.93
CA THR A 454 17.74 32.31 11.55
C THR A 454 18.18 33.70 12.03
N ILE A 455 17.91 34.74 11.24
CA ILE A 455 18.21 36.14 11.57
C ILE A 455 17.43 36.58 12.81
N LEU A 456 16.13 36.28 12.86
CA LEU A 456 15.29 36.62 14.01
C LEU A 456 15.73 35.88 15.28
N ASP A 457 16.09 34.59 15.17
CA ASP A 457 16.58 33.79 16.29
C ASP A 457 17.94 34.31 16.81
N ASP A 458 18.80 34.80 15.93
CA ASP A 458 20.06 35.46 16.31
C ASP A 458 19.81 36.81 17.00
N ALA A 459 18.92 37.64 16.45
CA ALA A 459 18.57 38.93 17.03
C ALA A 459 17.95 38.79 18.43
N GLU A 460 17.03 37.85 18.61
CA GLU A 460 16.38 37.55 19.90
C GLU A 460 17.40 37.08 20.94
N ALA A 461 18.40 36.30 20.52
CA ALA A 461 19.49 35.86 21.37
C ALA A 461 20.61 36.89 21.57
N GLY A 462 20.42 38.14 21.12
CA GLY A 462 21.37 39.23 21.28
C GLY A 462 22.62 39.12 20.41
N ARG A 463 22.62 38.28 19.37
CA ARG A 463 23.74 38.12 18.43
C ARG A 463 23.60 39.12 17.28
N GLY A 464 24.68 39.83 16.97
CA GLY A 464 24.70 40.77 15.85
C GLY A 464 24.59 40.04 14.51
N VAL A 465 23.82 40.61 13.58
CA VAL A 465 23.61 40.06 12.24
C VAL A 465 23.76 41.17 11.21
N ILE A 466 24.46 40.87 10.12
CA ILE A 466 24.50 41.72 8.92
C ILE A 466 23.78 40.95 7.81
N VAL A 467 22.81 41.61 7.18
CA VAL A 467 22.03 41.05 6.08
C VAL A 467 22.32 41.87 4.84
N ILE A 468 22.73 41.20 3.77
CA ILE A 468 22.92 41.81 2.46
C ILE A 468 21.91 41.18 1.52
N ASP A 469 20.93 41.97 1.10
CA ASP A 469 19.85 41.52 0.23
C ASP A 469 19.64 42.53 -0.91
N PRO A 470 20.12 42.23 -2.13
CA PRO A 470 19.99 43.13 -3.26
C PRO A 470 18.55 43.28 -3.76
N LYS A 471 17.62 42.40 -3.35
CA LYS A 471 16.20 42.45 -3.77
C LYS A 471 15.31 43.16 -2.76
N GLY A 472 15.76 43.26 -1.50
CA GLY A 472 15.05 43.90 -0.40
C GLY A 472 13.88 43.11 0.19
N ASP A 473 13.49 41.97 -0.40
CA ASP A 473 12.36 41.16 0.05
C ASP A 473 12.64 40.48 1.40
N LEU A 474 13.85 39.94 1.60
CA LEU A 474 14.28 39.36 2.87
C LEU A 474 14.38 40.42 3.96
N VAL A 475 14.96 41.59 3.65
CA VAL A 475 15.10 42.69 4.61
C VAL A 475 13.73 43.19 5.07
N THR A 476 12.81 43.42 4.13
CA THR A 476 11.43 43.82 4.43
C THR A 476 10.73 42.79 5.33
N ASP A 477 10.88 41.50 5.01
CA ASP A 477 10.28 40.42 5.77
C ASP A 477 10.83 40.33 7.21
N VAL A 478 12.14 40.51 7.39
CA VAL A 478 12.79 40.55 8.71
C VAL A 478 12.34 41.77 9.52
N LEU A 479 12.36 42.96 8.94
CA LEU A 479 11.94 44.20 9.62
C LEU A 479 10.49 44.13 10.09
N SER A 480 9.61 43.50 9.32
CA SER A 480 8.19 43.32 9.69
C SER A 480 7.98 42.41 10.92
N ARG A 481 8.96 41.56 11.25
CA ARG A 481 8.89 40.57 12.33
C ARG A 481 9.81 40.87 13.51
N LEU A 482 10.77 41.76 13.33
CA LEU A 482 11.66 42.18 14.41
C LEU A 482 10.85 42.85 15.52
N PRO A 483 11.09 42.50 16.79
CA PRO A 483 10.41 43.16 17.89
C PRO A 483 10.73 44.66 17.93
N SER A 484 9.72 45.50 18.12
CA SER A 484 9.87 46.97 18.15
C SER A 484 10.92 47.47 19.13
N ARG A 485 11.12 46.77 20.26
CA ARG A 485 12.17 47.05 21.25
C ARG A 485 13.61 47.00 20.70
N MET A 486 13.81 46.39 19.52
CA MET A 486 15.10 46.30 18.85
C MET A 486 15.32 47.42 17.84
N GLY A 487 14.32 48.29 17.58
CA GLY A 487 14.39 49.32 16.54
C GLY A 487 15.61 50.24 16.66
N GLU A 488 15.94 50.70 17.86
CA GLU A 488 17.12 51.55 18.11
C GLU A 488 18.46 50.84 17.83
N ARG A 489 18.46 49.52 17.71
CA ARG A 489 19.64 48.70 17.41
C ARG A 489 19.73 48.29 15.94
N VAL A 490 18.78 48.72 15.11
CA VAL A 490 18.73 48.41 13.67
C VAL A 490 19.31 49.57 12.88
N VAL A 491 20.26 49.26 12.00
CA VAL A 491 20.78 50.19 11.00
C VAL A 491 20.39 49.67 9.62
N LEU A 492 19.65 50.47 8.87
CA LEU A 492 19.16 50.11 7.54
C LEU A 492 19.86 50.94 6.46
N PHE A 493 20.59 50.27 5.58
CA PHE A 493 21.08 50.85 4.34
C PHE A 493 20.08 50.56 3.24
N ASP A 494 19.28 51.56 2.90
CA ASP A 494 18.31 51.49 1.81
C ASP A 494 18.67 52.56 0.76
N ALA A 495 18.96 52.11 -0.46
CA ALA A 495 19.36 53.00 -1.55
C ALA A 495 18.18 53.83 -2.09
N ASP A 496 16.94 53.37 -1.86
CA ASP A 496 15.72 54.05 -2.30
C ASP A 496 15.17 55.01 -1.24
N ALA A 497 15.77 55.02 -0.03
CA ALA A 497 15.32 55.89 1.05
C ALA A 497 15.60 57.37 0.75
N SER A 498 14.58 58.21 0.94
CA SER A 498 14.69 59.66 0.82
C SER A 498 15.33 60.33 2.06
N SER A 499 15.40 59.60 3.17
CA SER A 499 16.08 60.02 4.40
C SER A 499 17.61 59.91 4.25
N ALA A 500 18.35 60.71 5.01
CA ALA A 500 19.81 60.60 5.06
C ALA A 500 20.22 59.15 5.37
N PRO A 501 21.03 58.50 4.52
CA PRO A 501 21.44 57.13 4.76
C PRO A 501 22.38 57.06 5.97
N PRO A 502 22.44 55.92 6.68
CA PRO A 502 23.50 55.70 7.65
C PRO A 502 24.87 55.79 6.98
N CYS A 503 25.86 56.33 7.69
CA CYS A 503 27.22 56.47 7.20
C CYS A 503 28.13 55.42 7.83
N VAL A 504 28.89 54.71 7.00
CA VAL A 504 30.05 53.91 7.42
C VAL A 504 31.26 54.47 6.70
N ASN A 505 32.25 54.93 7.45
CA ASN A 505 33.53 55.36 6.90
C ASN A 505 34.52 54.19 6.98
N PRO A 506 34.87 53.53 5.85
CA PRO A 506 35.82 52.42 5.87
C PRO A 506 37.24 52.84 6.30
N LEU A 507 37.54 54.14 6.27
CA LEU A 507 38.82 54.72 6.69
C LEU A 507 38.83 55.12 8.17
N ASP A 508 37.70 55.00 8.88
CA ASP A 508 37.61 55.25 10.33
C ASP A 508 38.03 54.00 11.13
N ILE A 509 39.33 53.72 11.07
CA ILE A 509 39.98 52.52 11.63
C ILE A 509 40.86 52.88 12.83
N GLY A 510 40.43 53.87 13.61
CA GLY A 510 41.18 54.49 14.73
C GLY A 510 41.72 53.55 15.82
N ARG A 511 41.44 52.24 15.76
CA ARG A 511 41.96 51.21 16.67
C ARG A 511 43.08 50.33 16.07
N ILE A 512 43.39 50.41 14.77
CA ILE A 512 44.24 49.45 14.05
C ILE A 512 45.61 50.05 13.66
N GLY A 513 45.81 51.36 13.87
CA GLY A 513 47.07 52.05 13.55
C GLY A 513 47.31 52.24 12.05
N ARG A 514 48.43 52.89 11.67
CA ARG A 514 48.75 53.24 10.26
C ARG A 514 48.76 52.04 9.31
N ALA A 515 49.27 50.89 9.75
CA ALA A 515 49.31 49.68 8.92
C ALA A 515 47.91 49.16 8.53
N GLY A 516 46.90 49.35 9.38
CA GLY A 516 45.50 49.07 9.02
C GLY A 516 44.94 50.02 7.98
N MET A 517 45.45 51.26 7.94
CA MET A 517 45.02 52.29 6.98
C MET A 517 45.53 52.03 5.58
N ASP A 518 46.80 51.66 5.45
CA ASP A 518 47.37 51.31 4.14
C ASP A 518 46.63 50.09 3.54
N LEU A 519 46.35 49.06 4.35
CA LEU A 519 45.60 47.88 3.91
C LEU A 519 44.14 48.21 3.53
N ALA A 520 43.47 49.08 4.30
CA ALA A 520 42.10 49.49 3.99
C ALA A 520 42.04 50.27 2.68
N VAL A 521 42.98 51.21 2.46
CA VAL A 521 43.08 51.98 1.22
C VAL A 521 43.37 51.06 0.04
N ASP A 522 44.35 50.15 0.15
CA ASP A 522 44.71 49.22 -0.92
C ASP A 522 43.53 48.28 -1.29
N ASN A 523 42.84 47.73 -0.29
CA ASN A 523 41.64 46.92 -0.51
C ASN A 523 40.53 47.73 -1.20
N LEU A 524 40.31 48.96 -0.77
CA LEU A 524 39.26 49.82 -1.33
C LEU A 524 39.59 50.16 -2.80
N VAL A 525 40.81 50.62 -3.09
CA VAL A 525 41.28 50.87 -4.46
C VAL A 525 41.15 49.61 -5.33
N THR A 526 41.57 48.45 -4.82
CA THR A 526 41.47 47.17 -5.53
C THR A 526 40.02 46.77 -5.85
N VAL A 527 39.10 46.97 -4.90
CA VAL A 527 37.67 46.70 -5.10
C VAL A 527 37.11 47.63 -6.16
N PHE A 528 37.41 48.92 -6.12
CA PHE A 528 36.93 49.88 -7.12
C PHE A 528 37.48 49.57 -8.51
N HIS A 529 38.78 49.28 -8.66
CA HIS A 529 39.38 48.89 -9.95
C HIS A 529 38.82 47.56 -10.50
N ARG A 530 38.32 46.66 -9.65
CA ARG A 530 37.68 45.42 -10.11
C ARG A 530 36.24 45.61 -10.56
N ILE A 531 35.52 46.57 -9.96
CA ILE A 531 34.08 46.79 -10.21
C ILE A 531 33.87 47.79 -11.36
N PHE A 532 34.71 48.83 -11.44
CA PHE A 532 34.67 49.91 -12.42
C PHE A 532 35.95 49.91 -13.25
#